data_AF-A0A0Q8DVH7-F1
#
_entry.id   AF-A0A0Q8DVH7-F1
#
_cell.length_a   1.000
_cell.length_b   1.000
_cell.length_c   1.000
_cell.angle_alpha   90.00
_cell.angle_beta   90.00
_cell.angle_gamma   90.00
#
_symmetry.space_group_name_H-M   'P 1'
#
loop_
_entity.id
_entity.type
_entity.pdbx_description
1 polymer ?
#
loop_
_entity_poly.entity_id
_entity_poly.type
_entity_poly.pdbx_seq_one_letter_code
_entity_poly.pdbx_strand_id
1 'polypeptide(L)'
;MKRYWSGVLVLGMVVCMPSMAWSASAEKASAAAGPATAPAQERVYCMSGWERFLPGEYYACRARYHLQRQHPYQAVKMLKEAAYWANKDAQHALGLAYVNGDIAGIAADRPLGIAWLALAAERKNSDFVRDYTTAVLGSSRSDVSEASKIYLKLRKTYGDSVAGDRATRRFVREVEPLDRSAAVGGNMVYIDGLTPLPQGAFSLSRKIHKEAERFFEGLQGTVTVGVLERVQAPSPALREQYKADLPEK
;
A
#
# COMPACT_ATOMS: atom_id res chain seq x y z
N MET A 1 -39.12 63.97 23.08
CA MET A 1 -39.30 65.42 22.78
C MET A 1 -37.95 66.03 22.44
N LYS A 2 -37.90 66.83 21.34
CA LYS A 2 -36.92 67.89 20.97
C LYS A 2 -35.44 67.44 20.84
N ARG A 3 -34.88 67.21 19.64
CA ARG A 3 -34.52 68.08 18.49
C ARG A 3 -33.59 69.27 18.83
N TYR A 4 -32.68 69.51 17.86
CA TYR A 4 -31.96 70.77 17.50
C TYR A 4 -30.58 70.97 18.16
N TRP A 5 -29.52 71.47 17.50
CA TRP A 5 -29.26 71.90 16.10
C TRP A 5 -27.76 72.25 15.95
N SER A 6 -27.26 72.29 14.71
CA SER A 6 -26.28 73.23 14.10
C SER A 6 -24.92 73.50 14.78
N GLY A 7 -23.79 73.64 14.09
CA GLY A 7 -23.44 73.80 12.68
C GLY A 7 -22.13 74.60 12.55
N VAL A 8 -21.57 74.69 11.33
CA VAL A 8 -20.57 75.68 10.83
C VAL A 8 -19.10 75.39 11.26
N LEU A 9 -18.17 74.90 10.42
CA LEU A 9 -17.58 75.34 9.14
C LEU A 9 -16.56 76.49 9.30
N VAL A 10 -15.26 76.20 9.31
CA VAL A 10 -14.18 77.17 8.94
C VAL A 10 -12.99 76.46 8.29
N LEU A 11 -12.61 76.98 7.11
CA LEU A 11 -11.40 76.70 6.32
C LEU A 11 -10.10 77.03 7.08
N GLY A 12 -9.06 76.23 6.86
CA GLY A 12 -7.68 76.58 7.23
C GLY A 12 -6.68 75.93 6.28
N MET A 13 -6.28 76.67 5.26
CA MET A 13 -5.29 76.33 4.23
C MET A 13 -3.88 76.39 4.85
N VAL A 14 -3.11 75.30 4.81
CA VAL A 14 -1.65 75.35 4.96
C VAL A 14 -1.00 74.49 3.88
N VAL A 15 -0.33 75.18 2.96
CA VAL A 15 0.60 74.68 1.96
C VAL A 15 1.93 74.35 2.66
N CYS A 16 2.50 73.15 2.47
CA CYS A 16 3.90 73.00 2.07
C CYS A 16 4.36 71.54 1.84
N MET A 17 5.18 71.41 0.79
CA MET A 17 6.16 70.37 0.45
C MET A 17 5.73 69.16 -0.41
N PRO A 18 6.30 69.04 -1.63
CA PRO A 18 6.10 67.90 -2.52
C PRO A 18 7.08 66.78 -2.19
N SER A 19 6.58 65.62 -1.80
CA SER A 19 7.34 64.37 -1.88
C SER A 19 7.03 63.71 -3.20
N MET A 20 8.04 63.63 -4.07
CA MET A 20 8.02 62.80 -5.28
C MET A 20 7.71 61.35 -4.88
N ALA A 21 6.48 60.90 -5.15
CA ALA A 21 6.15 59.49 -5.19
C ALA A 21 6.13 59.07 -6.66
N TRP A 22 7.22 58.43 -7.07
CA TRP A 22 7.34 57.75 -8.36
C TRP A 22 6.47 56.49 -8.31
N SER A 23 5.22 56.59 -8.74
CA SER A 23 4.38 55.40 -8.95
C SER A 23 4.61 54.88 -10.36
N ALA A 24 5.57 53.97 -10.49
CA ALA A 24 5.67 53.09 -11.66
C ALA A 24 4.48 52.12 -11.64
N SER A 25 3.44 52.42 -12.41
CA SER A 25 2.38 51.47 -12.71
C SER A 25 2.91 50.42 -13.68
N ALA A 26 3.43 49.31 -13.14
CA ALA A 26 3.70 48.11 -13.91
C ALA A 26 2.36 47.39 -14.18
N GLU A 27 1.80 47.58 -15.37
CA GLU A 27 0.75 46.71 -15.90
C GLU A 27 1.28 45.27 -15.96
N LYS A 28 0.85 44.43 -15.02
CA LYS A 28 1.02 42.98 -15.12
C LYS A 28 0.12 42.48 -16.24
N ALA A 29 0.69 42.32 -17.43
CA ALA A 29 0.13 41.50 -18.48
C ALA A 29 -0.12 40.09 -17.93
N SER A 30 -1.38 39.73 -17.76
CA SER A 30 -1.82 38.38 -17.43
C SER A 30 -1.52 37.48 -18.63
N ALA A 31 -0.37 36.81 -18.62
CA ALA A 31 -0.10 35.70 -19.51
C ALA A 31 -1.15 34.61 -19.22
N ALA A 32 -2.09 34.42 -20.15
CA ALA A 32 -3.03 33.32 -20.13
C ALA A 32 -2.23 32.02 -20.09
N ALA A 33 -2.24 31.34 -18.95
CA ALA A 33 -1.75 29.97 -18.84
C ALA A 33 -2.59 29.12 -19.79
N GLY A 34 -1.96 28.61 -20.86
CA GLY A 34 -2.56 27.58 -21.69
C GLY A 34 -2.99 26.38 -20.84
N PRO A 35 -3.98 25.59 -21.29
CA PRO A 35 -4.50 24.48 -20.50
C PRO A 35 -3.34 23.57 -20.11
N ALA A 36 -3.10 23.46 -18.80
CA ALA A 36 -2.17 22.49 -18.25
C ALA A 36 -2.63 21.12 -18.73
N THR A 37 -1.88 20.53 -19.65
CA THR A 37 -2.07 19.14 -20.05
C THR A 37 -1.87 18.30 -18.80
N ALA A 38 -2.95 17.68 -18.31
CA ALA A 38 -2.87 16.74 -17.21
C ALA A 38 -1.79 15.69 -17.57
N PRO A 39 -0.85 15.37 -16.66
CA PRO A 39 0.19 14.41 -16.96
C PRO A 39 -0.45 13.09 -17.38
N ALA A 40 0.00 12.54 -18.50
CA ALA A 40 -0.47 11.24 -18.97
C ALA A 40 -0.27 10.21 -17.85
N GLN A 41 -1.37 9.61 -17.38
CA GLN A 41 -1.33 8.63 -16.30
C GLN A 41 -0.42 7.47 -16.69
N GLU A 42 0.64 7.23 -15.91
CA GLU A 42 1.57 6.14 -16.14
C GLU A 42 0.81 4.80 -16.17
N ARG A 43 1.05 3.99 -17.21
CA ARG A 43 0.34 2.71 -17.38
C ARG A 43 0.77 1.77 -16.26
N VAL A 44 -0.20 1.20 -15.55
CA VAL A 44 0.08 0.18 -14.53
C VAL A 44 0.66 -1.07 -15.21
N TYR A 45 1.87 -1.46 -14.80
CA TYR A 45 2.52 -2.68 -15.24
C TYR A 45 2.70 -3.64 -14.05
N CYS A 46 2.25 -4.88 -14.23
CA CYS A 46 2.34 -5.92 -13.22
C CYS A 46 3.31 -6.99 -13.68
N MET A 47 4.44 -7.12 -12.96
CA MET A 47 5.44 -8.14 -13.23
C MET A 47 4.87 -9.53 -12.91
N SER A 48 4.60 -10.33 -13.95
CA SER A 48 3.93 -11.64 -13.84
C SER A 48 4.71 -12.64 -12.99
N GLY A 49 6.04 -12.51 -12.91
CA GLY A 49 6.85 -13.41 -12.11
C GLY A 49 6.59 -13.30 -10.59
N TRP A 50 5.99 -12.20 -10.12
CA TRP A 50 5.56 -12.07 -8.72
C TRP A 50 4.39 -13.00 -8.37
N GLU A 51 3.56 -13.40 -9.33
CA GLU A 51 2.45 -14.32 -9.09
C GLU A 51 2.91 -15.63 -8.45
N ARG A 52 4.15 -16.05 -8.74
CA ARG A 52 4.76 -17.23 -8.12
C ARG A 52 5.04 -17.03 -6.63
N PHE A 53 5.74 -15.96 -6.27
CA PHE A 53 6.30 -15.73 -4.94
C PHE A 53 5.33 -15.01 -3.99
N LEU A 54 4.74 -13.92 -4.48
CA LEU A 54 3.85 -13.03 -3.74
C LEU A 54 2.57 -12.81 -4.57
N PRO A 55 1.68 -13.81 -4.67
CA PRO A 55 0.47 -13.69 -5.47
C PRO A 55 -0.43 -12.53 -5.01
N GLY A 56 -0.44 -12.22 -3.70
CA GLY A 56 -1.18 -11.10 -3.13
C GLY A 56 -0.81 -9.76 -3.77
N GLU A 57 0.49 -9.45 -3.83
CA GLU A 57 1.01 -8.25 -4.49
C GLU A 57 0.70 -8.21 -5.98
N TYR A 58 0.88 -9.34 -6.67
CA TYR A 58 0.59 -9.44 -8.08
C TYR A 58 -0.89 -9.13 -8.38
N TYR A 59 -1.82 -9.76 -7.67
CA TYR A 59 -3.25 -9.53 -7.90
C TYR A 59 -3.69 -8.14 -7.43
N ALA A 60 -3.07 -7.55 -6.40
CA ALA A 60 -3.32 -6.16 -6.02
C ALA A 60 -2.91 -5.20 -7.15
N CYS A 61 -1.76 -5.44 -7.79
CA CYS A 61 -1.38 -4.70 -9.00
C CYS A 61 -2.40 -4.89 -10.12
N ARG A 62 -2.84 -6.13 -10.37
CA ARG A 62 -3.85 -6.43 -11.40
C ARG A 62 -5.17 -5.70 -11.13
N ALA A 63 -5.57 -5.56 -9.86
CA ALA A 63 -6.74 -4.76 -9.49
C ALA A 63 -6.57 -3.30 -9.92
N ARG A 64 -5.43 -2.67 -9.59
CA ARG A 64 -5.11 -1.29 -10.01
C ARG A 64 -5.11 -1.13 -11.52
N TYR A 65 -4.57 -2.11 -12.25
CA TYR A 65 -4.61 -2.15 -13.72
C TYR A 65 -6.05 -2.13 -14.25
N HIS A 66 -6.96 -2.90 -13.66
CA HIS A 66 -8.36 -2.92 -14.06
C HIS A 66 -9.10 -1.63 -13.68
N LEU A 67 -8.80 -1.03 -12.52
CA LEU A 67 -9.36 0.26 -12.12
C LEU A 67 -8.97 1.39 -13.08
N GLN A 68 -7.69 1.47 -13.47
CA GLN A 68 -7.20 2.45 -14.45
C GLN A 68 -7.96 2.37 -15.80
N ARG A 69 -8.49 1.18 -16.14
CA ARG A 69 -9.20 0.91 -17.39
C ARG A 69 -10.72 0.89 -17.23
N GLN A 70 -11.25 1.38 -16.10
CA GLN A 70 -12.68 1.41 -15.82
C GLN A 70 -13.34 0.03 -15.90
N HIS A 71 -12.64 -1.01 -15.44
CA HIS A 71 -13.10 -2.39 -15.36
C HIS A 71 -13.36 -2.80 -13.89
N PRO A 72 -14.39 -2.23 -13.23
CA PRO A 72 -14.58 -2.30 -11.79
C PRO A 72 -14.83 -3.75 -11.29
N TYR A 73 -15.59 -4.54 -12.04
CA TYR A 73 -15.87 -5.93 -11.67
C TYR A 73 -14.61 -6.80 -11.70
N GLN A 74 -13.75 -6.62 -12.72
CA GLN A 74 -12.47 -7.29 -12.80
C GLN A 74 -11.54 -6.82 -11.68
N ALA A 75 -11.56 -5.52 -11.34
CA ALA A 75 -10.79 -5.00 -10.22
C ALA A 75 -11.19 -5.67 -8.89
N VAL A 76 -12.49 -5.76 -8.59
CA VAL A 76 -12.99 -6.45 -7.38
C VAL A 76 -12.57 -7.91 -7.36
N LYS A 77 -12.65 -8.60 -8.50
CA LYS A 77 -12.20 -9.99 -8.60
C LYS A 77 -10.73 -10.12 -8.23
N MET A 78 -9.88 -9.23 -8.75
CA MET A 78 -8.45 -9.23 -8.44
C MET A 78 -8.17 -8.81 -6.99
N LEU A 79 -8.93 -7.88 -6.41
CA LEU A 79 -8.80 -7.53 -4.99
C LEU A 79 -9.17 -8.71 -4.09
N LYS A 80 -10.23 -9.46 -4.42
CA LYS A 80 -10.61 -10.67 -3.67
C LYS A 80 -9.52 -11.74 -3.79
N GLU A 81 -8.93 -11.91 -4.97
CA GLU A 81 -7.82 -12.83 -5.16
C GLU A 81 -6.58 -12.39 -4.36
N ALA A 82 -6.26 -11.10 -4.36
CA ALA A 82 -5.17 -10.55 -3.55
C ALA A 82 -5.42 -10.76 -2.04
N ALA A 83 -6.65 -10.50 -1.59
CA ALA A 83 -7.07 -10.73 -0.20
C ALA A 83 -7.02 -12.22 0.19
N TYR A 84 -7.30 -13.13 -0.76
CA TYR A 84 -7.15 -14.58 -0.55
C TYR A 84 -5.69 -14.96 -0.26
N TRP A 85 -4.74 -14.16 -0.73
CA TRP A 85 -3.32 -14.28 -0.41
C TRP A 85 -2.87 -13.33 0.71
N ALA A 86 -3.79 -12.85 1.55
CA ALA A 86 -3.53 -11.98 2.71
C ALA A 86 -2.97 -10.59 2.40
N ASN A 87 -3.20 -10.06 1.19
CA ASN A 87 -2.89 -8.66 0.92
C ASN A 87 -3.86 -7.74 1.68
N LYS A 88 -3.35 -6.96 2.63
CA LYS A 88 -4.14 -6.09 3.51
C LYS A 88 -4.62 -4.83 2.82
N ASP A 89 -3.84 -4.27 1.91
CA ASP A 89 -4.27 -3.14 1.08
C ASP A 89 -5.48 -3.50 0.21
N ALA A 90 -5.54 -4.74 -0.29
CA ALA A 90 -6.67 -5.22 -1.07
C ALA A 90 -7.92 -5.42 -0.22
N GLN A 91 -7.77 -5.92 1.02
CA GLN A 91 -8.86 -6.00 1.99
C GLN A 91 -9.37 -4.60 2.34
N HIS A 92 -8.46 -3.65 2.55
CA HIS A 92 -8.79 -2.25 2.83
C HIS A 92 -9.51 -1.58 1.65
N ALA A 93 -9.00 -1.75 0.43
CA ALA A 93 -9.61 -1.22 -0.79
C ALA A 93 -11.02 -1.79 -1.04
N LEU A 94 -11.23 -3.10 -0.82
CA LEU A 94 -12.58 -3.70 -0.86
C LEU A 94 -13.49 -3.06 0.19
N GLY A 95 -12.96 -2.87 1.40
CA GLY A 95 -13.66 -2.22 2.50
C GLY A 95 -14.16 -0.82 2.14
N LEU A 96 -13.25 0.04 1.68
CA LEU A 96 -13.59 1.41 1.26
C LEU A 96 -14.59 1.42 0.10
N ALA A 97 -14.39 0.57 -0.91
CA ALA A 97 -15.28 0.48 -2.07
C ALA A 97 -16.73 0.15 -1.66
N TYR A 98 -16.92 -0.78 -0.72
CA TYR A 98 -18.24 -1.14 -0.24
C TYR A 98 -18.83 -0.15 0.76
N VAL A 99 -18.01 0.54 1.57
CA VAL A 99 -18.48 1.60 2.49
C VAL A 99 -18.95 2.84 1.73
N ASN A 100 -18.22 3.23 0.68
CA ASN A 100 -18.46 4.46 -0.07
C ASN A 100 -19.37 4.27 -1.29
N GLY A 101 -19.32 3.09 -1.94
CA GLY A 101 -19.99 2.88 -3.22
C GLY A 101 -19.46 3.77 -4.35
N ASP A 102 -18.20 4.20 -4.26
CA ASP A 102 -17.55 5.18 -5.15
C ASP A 102 -17.04 4.57 -6.46
N ILE A 103 -16.77 3.27 -6.46
CA ILE A 103 -16.41 2.55 -7.68
C ILE A 103 -17.66 2.28 -8.51
N ALA A 104 -17.76 2.92 -9.67
CA ALA A 104 -18.86 2.75 -10.62
C ALA A 104 -19.18 1.26 -10.86
N GLY A 105 -20.46 0.88 -10.78
CA GLY A 105 -20.91 -0.51 -10.94
C GLY A 105 -20.79 -1.38 -9.69
N ILE A 106 -20.27 -0.87 -8.58
CA ILE A 106 -20.28 -1.55 -7.28
C ILE A 106 -21.24 -0.82 -6.36
N ALA A 107 -22.34 -1.47 -5.99
CA ALA A 107 -23.26 -0.92 -5.02
C ALA A 107 -22.61 -0.84 -3.63
N ALA A 108 -22.89 0.23 -2.89
CA ALA A 108 -22.51 0.32 -1.49
C ALA A 108 -23.16 -0.82 -0.70
N ASP A 109 -22.37 -1.47 0.14
CA ASP A 109 -22.79 -2.48 1.10
C ASP A 109 -21.98 -2.23 2.38
N ARG A 110 -22.52 -1.34 3.22
CA ARG A 110 -21.80 -0.81 4.38
C ARG A 110 -21.42 -1.92 5.38
N PRO A 111 -22.31 -2.88 5.73
CA PRO A 111 -21.92 -4.04 6.55
C PRO A 111 -20.76 -4.85 5.95
N LEU A 112 -20.80 -5.15 4.65
CA LEU A 112 -19.73 -5.88 3.97
C LEU A 112 -18.42 -5.09 3.97
N GLY A 113 -18.48 -3.78 3.73
CA GLY A 113 -17.31 -2.91 3.73
C GLY A 113 -16.62 -2.83 5.10
N ILE A 114 -17.40 -2.69 6.17
CA ILE A 114 -16.87 -2.73 7.56
C ILE A 114 -16.20 -4.07 7.85
N ALA A 115 -16.77 -5.19 7.39
CA ALA A 115 -16.19 -6.52 7.59
C ALA A 115 -14.84 -6.69 6.87
N TRP A 116 -14.69 -6.12 5.67
CA TRP A 116 -13.41 -6.09 4.96
C TRP A 116 -12.37 -5.17 5.64
N LEU A 117 -12.78 -3.99 6.10
CA LEU A 117 -11.91 -3.09 6.87
C LEU A 117 -11.44 -3.74 8.18
N ALA A 118 -12.31 -4.52 8.85
CA ALA A 118 -11.95 -5.27 10.05
C ALA A 118 -10.84 -6.30 9.77
N LEU A 119 -10.91 -7.01 8.63
CA LEU A 119 -9.83 -7.90 8.21
C LEU A 119 -8.53 -7.14 7.98
N ALA A 120 -8.57 -6.00 7.28
CA ALA A 120 -7.38 -5.17 7.06
C ALA A 120 -6.73 -4.72 8.38
N ALA A 121 -7.56 -4.32 9.36
CA ALA A 121 -7.11 -3.87 10.67
C ALA A 121 -6.50 -4.96 11.58
N GLU A 122 -6.55 -6.24 11.21
CA GLU A 122 -5.97 -7.35 12.01
C GLU A 122 -4.48 -7.15 12.31
N ARG A 123 -3.72 -6.52 11.39
CA ARG A 123 -2.29 -6.21 11.56
C ARG A 123 -2.01 -4.93 12.34
N LYS A 124 -3.05 -4.25 12.83
CA LYS A 124 -2.96 -3.04 13.66
C LYS A 124 -2.19 -1.87 13.02
N ASN A 125 -2.10 -1.85 11.69
CA ASN A 125 -1.63 -0.68 10.96
C ASN A 125 -2.56 0.52 11.28
N SER A 126 -1.97 1.68 11.60
CA SER A 126 -2.70 2.85 12.06
C SER A 126 -3.74 3.36 11.07
N ASP A 127 -3.44 3.31 9.77
CA ASP A 127 -4.39 3.77 8.73
C ASP A 127 -5.57 2.81 8.61
N PHE A 128 -5.33 1.49 8.62
CA PHE A 128 -6.42 0.51 8.56
C PHE A 128 -7.32 0.58 9.80
N VAL A 129 -6.73 0.73 10.99
CA VAL A 129 -7.49 0.88 12.23
C VAL A 129 -8.30 2.18 12.22
N ARG A 130 -7.71 3.30 11.76
CA ARG A 130 -8.41 4.58 11.64
C ARG A 130 -9.62 4.47 10.71
N ASP A 131 -9.43 3.89 9.53
CA ASP A 131 -10.49 3.83 8.52
C ASP A 131 -11.59 2.85 8.92
N TYR A 132 -11.24 1.70 9.52
CA TYR A 132 -12.20 0.80 10.16
C TYR A 132 -13.01 1.52 11.24
N THR A 133 -12.34 2.23 12.16
CA THR A 133 -13.00 2.95 13.25
C THR A 133 -13.94 4.03 12.72
N THR A 134 -13.50 4.78 11.71
CA THR A 134 -14.30 5.81 11.05
C THR A 134 -15.56 5.21 10.42
N ALA A 135 -15.43 4.09 9.71
CA ALA A 135 -16.56 3.38 9.12
C ALA A 135 -17.54 2.89 10.19
N VAL A 136 -17.06 2.34 11.31
CA VAL A 136 -17.91 1.89 12.43
C VAL A 136 -18.66 3.06 13.08
N LEU A 137 -17.96 4.15 13.40
CA LEU A 137 -18.56 5.33 14.04
C LEU A 137 -19.60 6.02 13.15
N GLY A 138 -19.39 5.99 11.83
CA GLY A 138 -20.32 6.53 10.85
C GLY A 138 -21.44 5.58 10.45
N SER A 139 -21.67 4.45 11.15
CA SER A 139 -22.64 3.42 10.75
C SER A 139 -23.70 3.16 11.80
N SER A 140 -24.84 2.59 11.38
CA SER A 140 -25.88 2.19 12.33
C SER A 140 -25.43 0.98 13.16
N ARG A 141 -26.00 0.81 14.35
CA ARG A 141 -25.75 -0.38 15.19
C ARG A 141 -26.14 -1.68 14.47
N SER A 142 -27.18 -1.63 13.63
CA SER A 142 -27.61 -2.77 12.82
C SER A 142 -26.53 -3.16 11.81
N ASP A 143 -25.94 -2.18 11.11
CA ASP A 143 -24.88 -2.42 10.13
C ASP A 143 -23.64 -3.02 10.78
N VAL A 144 -23.23 -2.50 11.94
CA VAL A 144 -22.07 -3.01 12.69
C VAL A 144 -22.32 -4.44 13.20
N SER A 145 -23.54 -4.74 13.63
CA SER A 145 -23.93 -6.09 14.03
C SER A 145 -23.89 -7.07 12.86
N GLU A 146 -24.39 -6.68 11.69
CA GLU A 146 -24.33 -7.51 10.49
C GLU A 146 -22.90 -7.67 9.96
N ALA A 147 -22.11 -6.59 9.98
CA ALA A 147 -20.69 -6.62 9.63
C ALA A 147 -19.92 -7.64 10.47
N SER A 148 -20.24 -7.74 11.77
CA SER A 148 -19.62 -8.73 12.66
C SER A 148 -19.91 -10.17 12.22
N LYS A 149 -21.12 -10.47 11.77
CA LYS A 149 -21.48 -11.79 11.22
C LYS A 149 -20.77 -12.07 9.90
N ILE A 150 -20.67 -11.07 9.03
CA ILE A 150 -19.97 -11.18 7.74
C ILE A 150 -18.47 -11.41 8.00
N TYR A 151 -17.85 -10.65 8.90
CA TYR A 151 -16.46 -10.79 9.30
C TYR A 151 -16.15 -12.23 9.76
N LEU A 152 -17.00 -12.82 10.61
CA LEU A 152 -16.84 -14.20 11.06
C LEU A 152 -16.88 -15.23 9.92
N LYS A 153 -17.57 -14.94 8.81
CA LYS A 153 -17.57 -15.77 7.60
C LYS A 153 -16.30 -15.51 6.79
N LEU A 154 -15.97 -14.25 6.52
CA LEU A 154 -14.81 -13.88 5.69
C LEU A 154 -13.48 -14.33 6.31
N ARG A 155 -13.32 -14.22 7.63
CA ARG A 155 -12.08 -14.58 8.33
C ARG A 155 -11.68 -16.05 8.14
N LYS A 156 -12.64 -16.93 7.83
CA LYS A 156 -12.38 -18.36 7.54
C LYS A 156 -11.57 -18.56 6.26
N THR A 157 -11.57 -17.58 5.36
CA THR A 157 -10.89 -17.65 4.05
C THR A 157 -9.81 -16.59 3.91
N TYR A 158 -10.08 -15.37 4.40
CA TYR A 158 -9.31 -14.15 4.18
C TYR A 158 -8.61 -13.63 5.45
N GLY A 159 -8.93 -14.17 6.62
CA GLY A 159 -8.28 -13.77 7.88
C GLY A 159 -6.80 -14.17 7.86
N ASP A 160 -5.97 -13.39 8.53
CA ASP A 160 -4.51 -13.60 8.49
C ASP A 160 -4.07 -14.99 8.95
N SER A 161 -4.75 -15.58 9.94
CA SER A 161 -4.47 -16.95 10.40
C SER A 161 -4.71 -18.05 9.36
N VAL A 162 -5.42 -17.74 8.26
CA VAL A 162 -5.70 -18.68 7.17
C VAL A 162 -5.00 -18.25 5.89
N ALA A 163 -5.24 -17.01 5.46
CA ALA A 163 -4.70 -16.47 4.23
C ALA A 163 -3.20 -16.16 4.36
N GLY A 164 -2.76 -15.64 5.51
CA GLY A 164 -1.35 -15.35 5.76
C GLY A 164 -0.54 -16.63 5.78
N ASP A 165 -1.02 -17.61 6.53
CA ASP A 165 -0.56 -18.99 6.57
C ASP A 165 -0.39 -19.62 5.16
N ARG A 166 -1.41 -19.45 4.31
CA ARG A 166 -1.39 -19.90 2.91
C ARG A 166 -0.31 -19.18 2.10
N ALA A 167 -0.23 -17.85 2.22
CA ALA A 167 0.70 -17.02 1.49
C ALA A 167 2.16 -17.26 1.92
N THR A 168 2.43 -17.39 3.22
CA THR A 168 3.75 -17.72 3.75
C THR A 168 4.20 -19.11 3.29
N ARG A 169 3.33 -20.13 3.35
CA ARG A 169 3.66 -21.48 2.83
C ARG A 169 3.96 -21.47 1.34
N ARG A 170 3.22 -20.67 0.56
CA ARG A 170 3.52 -20.47 -0.87
C ARG A 170 4.90 -19.84 -1.03
N PHE A 171 5.16 -18.72 -0.37
CA PHE A 171 6.41 -17.99 -0.47
C PHE A 171 7.63 -18.88 -0.14
N VAL A 172 7.62 -19.53 1.04
CA VAL A 172 8.72 -20.38 1.51
C VAL A 172 9.02 -21.50 0.53
N ARG A 173 8.00 -22.17 -0.01
CA ARG A 173 8.20 -23.24 -1.00
C ARG A 173 8.80 -22.71 -2.30
N GLU A 174 8.33 -21.57 -2.80
CA GLU A 174 8.75 -21.07 -4.11
C GLU A 174 10.14 -20.42 -4.08
N VAL A 175 10.55 -19.83 -2.95
CA VAL A 175 11.86 -19.18 -2.80
C VAL A 175 12.99 -20.18 -2.49
N GLU A 176 12.67 -21.36 -1.93
CA GLU A 176 13.67 -22.36 -1.52
C GLU A 176 14.67 -22.77 -2.63
N PRO A 177 14.29 -23.04 -3.89
CA PRO A 177 15.26 -23.37 -4.92
C PRO A 177 16.23 -22.21 -5.22
N LEU A 178 15.71 -20.97 -5.17
CA LEU A 178 16.52 -19.77 -5.38
C LEU A 178 17.49 -19.56 -4.21
N ASP A 179 17.03 -19.79 -2.98
CA ASP A 179 17.86 -19.71 -1.78
C ASP A 179 18.98 -20.77 -1.79
N ARG A 180 18.66 -22.01 -2.15
CA ARG A 180 19.69 -23.05 -2.35
C ARG A 180 20.72 -22.65 -3.41
N SER A 181 20.27 -22.04 -4.50
CA SER A 181 21.14 -21.55 -5.57
C SER A 181 22.01 -20.37 -5.12
N ALA A 182 21.48 -19.51 -4.24
CA ALA A 182 22.18 -18.39 -3.65
C ALA A 182 23.25 -18.83 -2.64
N ALA A 183 23.00 -19.90 -1.89
CA ALA A 183 23.90 -20.41 -0.85
C ALA A 183 25.23 -20.98 -1.41
N VAL A 184 25.19 -21.62 -2.58
CA VAL A 184 26.39 -22.24 -3.19
C VAL A 184 27.30 -21.25 -3.94
N GLY A 185 26.85 -20.01 -4.17
CA GLY A 185 27.61 -18.97 -4.86
C GLY A 185 27.72 -19.15 -6.38
N GLY A 186 28.09 -18.09 -7.11
CA GLY A 186 28.42 -18.15 -8.55
C GLY A 186 27.26 -18.34 -9.54
N ASN A 187 26.03 -18.58 -9.07
CA ASN A 187 24.90 -18.89 -9.95
C ASN A 187 24.16 -17.65 -10.46
N MET A 188 23.86 -17.66 -11.77
CA MET A 188 22.93 -16.74 -12.42
C MET A 188 21.57 -17.44 -12.55
N VAL A 189 20.50 -16.73 -12.23
CA VAL A 189 19.12 -17.24 -12.29
C VAL A 189 18.28 -16.31 -13.15
N TYR A 190 17.43 -16.91 -13.97
CA TYR A 190 16.43 -16.21 -14.76
C TYR A 190 15.04 -16.65 -14.29
N ILE A 191 14.20 -15.68 -13.95
CA ILE A 191 12.81 -15.89 -13.55
C ILE A 191 11.94 -15.12 -14.54
N ASP A 192 11.18 -15.86 -15.34
CA ASP A 192 10.24 -15.29 -16.31
C ASP A 192 9.27 -14.31 -15.63
N GLY A 193 9.04 -13.17 -16.28
CA GLY A 193 8.19 -12.10 -15.77
C GLY A 193 8.69 -11.36 -14.52
N LEU A 194 9.84 -11.72 -13.94
CA LEU A 194 10.44 -11.03 -12.77
C LEU A 194 11.80 -10.40 -13.08
N THR A 195 12.61 -11.06 -13.91
CA THR A 195 13.94 -10.56 -14.28
C THR A 195 14.05 -10.45 -15.80
N PRO A 196 14.39 -9.27 -16.35
CA PRO A 196 14.49 -9.11 -17.82
C PRO A 196 15.72 -9.85 -18.40
N LEU A 197 16.74 -10.11 -17.58
CA LEU A 197 17.96 -10.84 -17.91
C LEU A 197 18.37 -11.68 -16.69
N PRO A 198 19.21 -12.72 -16.86
CA PRO A 198 19.75 -13.48 -15.73
C PRO A 198 20.41 -12.56 -14.70
N GLN A 199 20.14 -12.81 -13.42
CA GLN A 199 20.71 -12.06 -12.28
C GLN A 199 21.39 -13.00 -11.31
N GLY A 200 22.32 -12.49 -10.49
CA GLY A 200 22.94 -13.28 -9.44
C GLY A 200 21.88 -13.82 -8.47
N ALA A 201 21.90 -15.13 -8.21
CA ALA A 201 20.94 -15.82 -7.35
C ALA A 201 20.83 -15.15 -5.96
N PHE A 202 21.98 -14.79 -5.38
CA PHE A 202 22.05 -14.12 -4.08
C PHE A 202 21.38 -12.75 -4.08
N SER A 203 21.68 -11.88 -5.05
CA SER A 203 21.06 -10.55 -5.13
C SER A 203 19.55 -10.64 -5.33
N LEU A 204 19.11 -11.59 -6.15
CA LEU A 204 17.69 -11.81 -6.43
C LEU A 204 16.94 -12.37 -5.21
N SER A 205 17.51 -13.37 -4.53
CA SER A 205 16.99 -13.93 -3.27
C SER A 205 16.75 -12.81 -2.25
N ARG A 206 17.78 -11.99 -1.98
CA ARG A 206 17.64 -10.85 -1.04
C ARG A 206 16.54 -9.88 -1.43
N LYS A 207 16.42 -9.56 -2.72
CA LYS A 207 15.38 -8.65 -3.23
C LYS A 207 13.97 -9.22 -2.99
N ILE A 208 13.78 -10.51 -3.28
CA ILE A 208 12.49 -11.19 -3.09
C ILE A 208 12.13 -11.29 -1.60
N HIS A 209 13.08 -11.66 -0.75
CA HIS A 209 12.88 -11.68 0.71
C HIS A 209 12.54 -10.32 1.30
N LYS A 210 13.20 -9.24 0.83
CA LYS A 210 12.86 -7.87 1.26
C LYS A 210 11.43 -7.47 0.90
N GLU A 211 10.94 -7.90 -0.26
CA GLU A 211 9.56 -7.61 -0.65
C GLU A 211 8.57 -8.45 0.16
N ALA A 212 8.91 -9.70 0.46
CA ALA A 212 8.12 -10.56 1.32
C ALA A 212 8.02 -10.03 2.77
N GLU A 213 9.10 -9.49 3.32
CA GLU A 213 9.11 -8.88 4.65
C GLU A 213 8.10 -7.73 4.76
N ARG A 214 8.07 -6.85 3.75
CA ARG A 214 7.06 -5.78 3.67
C ARG A 214 5.65 -6.34 3.54
N PHE A 215 5.47 -7.32 2.66
CA PHE A 215 4.16 -7.93 2.43
C PHE A 215 3.58 -8.63 3.66
N PHE A 216 4.44 -9.28 4.44
CA PHE A 216 4.07 -10.01 5.66
C PHE A 216 4.22 -9.18 6.94
N GLU A 217 4.53 -7.89 6.83
CA GLU A 217 4.68 -7.01 7.99
C GLU A 217 3.40 -7.05 8.87
N GLY A 218 3.60 -7.27 10.17
CA GLY A 218 2.52 -7.36 11.15
C GLY A 218 1.76 -8.69 11.16
N LEU A 219 2.11 -9.67 10.31
CA LEU A 219 1.52 -11.00 10.33
C LEU A 219 1.99 -11.77 11.59
N GLN A 220 1.05 -12.16 12.43
CA GLN A 220 1.34 -12.85 13.70
C GLN A 220 1.43 -14.36 13.53
N GLY A 221 2.35 -15.00 14.25
CA GLY A 221 2.39 -16.46 14.40
C GLY A 221 3.09 -17.24 13.27
N THR A 222 3.62 -16.56 12.26
CA THR A 222 4.35 -17.18 11.13
C THR A 222 5.84 -16.86 11.17
N VAL A 223 6.68 -17.90 11.10
CA VAL A 223 8.13 -17.77 10.91
C VAL A 223 8.42 -17.84 9.41
N THR A 224 8.79 -16.72 8.80
CA THR A 224 9.44 -16.71 7.48
C THR A 224 10.94 -16.92 7.68
N VAL A 225 11.54 -17.87 6.95
CA VAL A 225 13.00 -17.98 6.88
C VAL A 225 13.55 -16.67 6.33
N GLY A 226 14.43 -16.04 7.12
CA GLY A 226 15.03 -14.75 6.78
C GLY A 226 16.06 -14.85 5.66
N VAL A 227 16.58 -13.69 5.29
CA VAL A 227 17.59 -13.55 4.23
C VAL A 227 18.81 -14.43 4.52
N LEU A 228 19.29 -15.17 3.53
CA LEU A 228 20.55 -15.92 3.65
C LEU A 228 21.73 -14.99 3.93
N GLU A 229 22.42 -15.24 5.04
CA GLU A 229 23.65 -14.54 5.39
C GLU A 229 24.87 -15.29 4.83
N ARG A 230 25.74 -14.57 4.13
CA ARG A 230 27.02 -15.12 3.67
C ARG A 230 27.98 -15.14 4.85
N VAL A 231 28.11 -16.29 5.49
CA VAL A 231 29.16 -16.51 6.49
C VAL A 231 30.49 -16.62 5.75
N GLN A 232 31.53 -15.91 6.21
CA GLN A 232 32.89 -16.16 5.73
C GLN A 232 33.23 -17.64 5.95
N ALA A 233 33.97 -18.25 5.02
CA ALA A 233 34.38 -19.63 5.19
C ALA A 233 35.02 -19.80 6.58
N PRO A 234 34.58 -20.79 7.39
CA PRO A 234 35.12 -20.99 8.72
C PRO A 234 36.64 -21.04 8.65
N SER A 235 37.31 -20.32 9.56
CA SER A 235 38.76 -20.40 9.68
C SER A 235 39.16 -21.88 9.80
N PRO A 236 40.38 -22.28 9.40
CA PRO A 236 40.84 -23.65 9.54
C PRO A 236 40.61 -24.21 10.96
N ALA A 237 40.73 -23.36 11.99
CA ALA A 237 40.46 -23.70 13.39
C ALA A 237 38.97 -24.02 13.66
N LEU A 238 38.03 -23.23 13.12
CA LEU A 238 36.61 -23.51 13.27
C LEU A 238 36.19 -24.79 12.53
N ARG A 239 36.81 -25.08 11.38
CA ARG A 239 36.60 -26.34 10.63
C ARG A 239 36.99 -27.58 11.43
N GLU A 240 38.10 -27.53 12.14
CA GLU A 240 38.54 -28.65 12.99
C GLU A 240 37.63 -28.82 14.21
N GLN A 241 37.16 -27.72 14.80
CA GLN A 241 36.16 -27.77 15.87
C GLN A 241 34.85 -28.42 15.41
N TYR A 242 34.33 -28.04 14.23
CA TYR A 242 33.13 -28.66 13.65
C TYR A 242 33.31 -30.15 13.32
N LYS A 243 34.53 -30.60 12.99
CA LYS A 243 34.80 -32.04 12.78
C LYS A 243 34.84 -32.82 14.08
N ALA A 244 35.38 -32.22 15.15
CA ALA A 244 35.46 -32.83 16.47
C ALA A 244 34.08 -32.98 17.13
N ASP A 245 33.14 -32.07 16.83
CA ASP A 245 31.77 -32.07 17.37
C ASP A 245 30.79 -32.95 16.57
N LEU A 246 31.23 -33.61 15.49
CA LEU A 246 30.40 -34.58 14.77
C LEU A 246 30.34 -35.89 15.56
N PRO A 247 29.15 -36.40 15.92
CA PRO A 247 29.05 -37.69 16.57
C PRO A 247 29.58 -38.79 15.64
N GLU A 248 30.51 -39.60 16.15
CA GLU A 248 31.01 -40.78 15.44
C GLU A 248 29.83 -41.71 15.12
N LYS A 249 29.79 -42.18 13.87
CA LYS A 249 28.77 -43.10 13.36
C LYS A 249 28.95 -44.51 13.88
#